data_AF-A0AAU0Z3G5-F1
#
_entry.id   AF-A0AAU0Z3G5-F1
#
_cell.length_a   1.000
_cell.length_b   1.000
_cell.length_c   1.000
_cell.angle_alpha   90.00
_cell.angle_beta   90.00
_cell.angle_gamma   90.00
#
_symmetry.space_group_name_H-M   'P 1'
#
loop_
_entity.id
_entity.type
_entity.pdbx_description
1 polymer ?
#
loop_
_entity_poly.entity_id
_entity_poly.type
_entity_poly.pdbx_seq_one_letter_code
_entity_poly.pdbx_strand_id
1 'polypeptide(L)'
;MTAPATTRTTEDLPVVVIGAGPIGLAAAAHLVEQGIEPLVLEAGPQAGAAVREWSHVRLFSTWGEVVDPAAEKLLAPTGWVKPDADTYPSGGDWANDYLQPLADTLGDKVRTGATVTGVSRSGRDRIVDADREAQPFVVHIAYADGREERVFARAVIDASGTWATPAPAGGSGLPALGEKAAADHIAYRVPDFNDPAVRTRYAGKRTAVIGSGASAFTALAYLADLAKADDGADTKGVWILRRGISGSTFGGGEADELPARGALGLAAKAAVDEGHADAVTGFRTDAVERTPDGSLVLVAEDGRRLDPVDELIVLTGFRPDLSFLSEIRLNLDERLEAPVELAPLIDPNQHSCGTVYPHGHRELSHPEQGVYLVGMKSYGRAPTFLAMTGYEQVRSIVAALAGDTESADRVELTLPETGVCGGAGLFDAPEAEQSGGGCCATPEPQLVQLGAAAAPVTVEDQASAGGCCGS
;
A
#
# COMPACT_ATOMS: atom_id res chain seq x y z
N MET A 1 41.92 24.29 29.84
CA MET A 1 41.72 24.33 28.38
C MET A 1 40.55 23.42 28.08
N THR A 2 39.36 24.02 28.02
CA THR A 2 38.13 23.34 27.60
C THR A 2 38.23 23.14 26.09
N ALA A 3 38.14 21.91 25.61
CA ALA A 3 38.11 21.63 24.18
C ALA A 3 36.96 22.43 23.52
N PRO A 4 37.15 23.02 22.33
CA PRO A 4 36.07 23.70 21.65
C PRO A 4 34.98 22.67 21.33
N ALA A 5 33.74 22.96 21.73
CA ALA A 5 32.59 22.19 21.29
C ALA A 5 32.54 22.28 19.76
N THR A 6 32.75 21.16 19.07
CA THR A 6 32.55 21.06 17.63
C THR A 6 31.09 21.39 17.37
N THR A 7 30.81 22.59 16.85
CA THR A 7 29.49 22.96 16.33
C THR A 7 29.20 22.02 15.17
N ARG A 8 28.42 20.96 15.42
CA ARG A 8 27.86 20.13 14.35
C ARG A 8 27.12 21.05 13.40
N THR A 9 27.51 21.02 12.14
CA THR A 9 26.76 21.66 11.07
C THR A 9 25.49 20.84 10.80
N THR A 10 24.49 21.43 10.14
CA THR A 10 23.26 20.69 9.77
C THR A 10 23.60 19.44 8.94
N GLU A 11 24.67 19.46 8.15
CA GLU A 11 25.11 18.34 7.33
C GLU A 11 25.58 17.14 8.16
N ASP A 12 26.08 17.37 9.38
CA ASP A 12 26.54 16.34 10.32
C ASP A 12 25.38 15.67 11.10
N LEU A 13 24.14 16.12 10.90
CA LEU A 13 22.95 15.54 11.52
C LEU A 13 22.44 14.34 10.71
N PRO A 14 21.83 13.34 11.37
CA PRO A 14 21.29 12.18 10.66
C PRO A 14 20.09 12.55 9.80
N VAL A 15 19.76 11.66 8.87
CA VAL A 15 18.44 11.62 8.23
C VAL A 15 17.53 10.75 9.08
N VAL A 16 16.43 11.30 9.57
CA VAL A 16 15.44 10.53 10.33
C VAL A 16 14.50 9.83 9.36
N VAL A 17 14.34 8.51 9.52
CA VAL A 17 13.36 7.70 8.80
C VAL A 17 12.28 7.27 9.79
N ILE A 18 11.03 7.63 9.53
CA ILE A 18 9.90 7.31 10.42
C ILE A 18 9.26 6.02 9.93
N GLY A 19 9.36 4.95 10.69
CA GLY A 19 8.87 3.60 10.39
C GLY A 19 9.97 2.65 9.90
N ALA A 20 10.07 1.48 10.54
CA ALA A 20 10.93 0.35 10.14
C ALA A 20 10.14 -0.72 9.36
N GLY A 21 9.25 -0.27 8.47
CA GLY A 21 8.62 -1.13 7.46
C GLY A 21 9.53 -1.33 6.23
N PRO A 22 9.05 -2.04 5.19
CA PRO A 22 9.83 -2.35 3.99
C PRO A 22 10.51 -1.13 3.36
N ILE A 23 9.76 -0.05 3.15
CA ILE A 23 10.26 1.15 2.49
C ILE A 23 11.19 1.96 3.39
N GLY A 24 10.93 2.00 4.70
CA GLY A 24 11.77 2.70 5.66
C GLY A 24 13.13 2.03 5.85
N LEU A 25 13.17 0.70 5.92
CA LEU A 25 14.44 -0.04 5.99
C LEU A 25 15.22 0.02 4.66
N ALA A 26 14.53 0.00 3.52
CA ALA A 26 15.17 0.26 2.22
C ALA A 26 15.78 1.67 2.20
N ALA A 27 15.06 2.71 2.64
CA ALA A 27 15.61 4.06 2.74
C ALA A 27 16.87 4.12 3.61
N ALA A 28 16.87 3.44 4.75
CA ALA A 28 18.05 3.33 5.61
C ALA A 28 19.23 2.62 4.92
N ALA A 29 18.96 1.57 4.14
CA ALA A 29 19.99 0.88 3.37
C ALA A 29 20.63 1.78 2.30
N HIS A 30 19.81 2.49 1.52
CA HIS A 30 20.29 3.48 0.54
C HIS A 30 21.08 4.61 1.20
N LEU A 31 20.66 5.10 2.38
CA LEU A 31 21.39 6.13 3.13
C LEU A 31 22.78 5.64 3.53
N VAL A 32 22.89 4.41 4.03
CA VAL A 32 24.17 3.77 4.37
C VAL A 32 25.07 3.63 3.15
N GLU A 33 24.53 3.22 1.99
CA GLU A 33 25.31 3.13 0.74
C GLU A 33 25.89 4.49 0.32
N GLN A 34 25.18 5.58 0.56
CA GLN A 34 25.63 6.95 0.28
C GLN A 34 26.49 7.56 1.41
N GLY A 35 26.80 6.80 2.47
CA GLY A 35 27.57 7.29 3.61
C GLY A 35 26.85 8.33 4.47
N ILE A 36 25.52 8.40 4.39
CA ILE A 36 24.67 9.28 5.20
C ILE A 36 24.16 8.48 6.40
N GLU A 37 24.26 9.04 7.60
CA GLU A 37 23.80 8.38 8.83
C GLU A 37 22.26 8.35 8.91
N PRO A 38 21.60 7.17 8.86
CA PRO A 38 20.16 7.06 9.12
C PRO A 38 19.88 6.95 10.63
N LEU A 39 18.71 7.47 11.03
CA LEU A 39 18.08 7.15 12.31
C LEU A 39 16.64 6.70 12.04
N VAL A 40 16.39 5.39 12.10
CA VAL A 40 15.07 4.78 11.90
C VAL A 40 14.33 4.72 13.23
N LEU A 41 13.11 5.26 13.27
CA LEU A 41 12.25 5.31 14.45
C LEU A 41 10.99 4.49 14.20
N GLU A 42 10.84 3.37 14.91
CA GLU A 42 9.72 2.43 14.78
C GLU A 42 8.86 2.45 16.03
N ALA A 43 7.56 2.69 15.86
CA ALA A 43 6.61 2.75 16.98
C ALA A 43 6.37 1.35 17.60
N GLY A 44 6.34 0.31 16.76
CA GLY A 44 6.19 -1.08 17.17
C GLY A 44 7.42 -1.65 17.87
N PRO A 45 7.29 -2.84 18.48
CA PRO A 45 8.37 -3.45 19.26
C PRO A 45 9.53 -4.00 18.41
N GLN A 46 9.30 -4.18 17.10
CA GLN A 46 10.24 -4.82 16.17
C GLN A 46 10.04 -4.33 14.75
N ALA A 47 11.03 -4.57 13.89
CA ALA A 47 10.96 -4.23 12.48
C ALA A 47 9.81 -4.95 11.77
N GLY A 48 9.18 -4.25 10.82
CA GLY A 48 8.02 -4.76 10.09
C GLY A 48 6.79 -4.98 10.98
N ALA A 49 6.61 -4.23 12.08
CA ALA A 49 5.50 -4.41 13.02
C ALA A 49 4.13 -4.50 12.31
N ALA A 50 3.84 -3.58 11.39
CA ALA A 50 2.61 -3.62 10.60
C ALA A 50 2.52 -4.87 9.69
N VAL A 51 3.64 -5.30 9.09
CA VAL A 51 3.70 -6.51 8.24
C VAL A 51 3.35 -7.76 9.05
N ARG A 52 3.80 -7.82 10.30
CA ARG A 52 3.59 -8.94 11.21
C ARG A 52 2.13 -9.09 11.64
N GLU A 53 1.34 -8.01 11.64
CA GLU A 53 -0.10 -8.10 11.93
C GLU A 53 -0.89 -8.85 10.85
N TRP A 54 -0.34 -8.98 9.65
CA TRP A 54 -0.92 -9.77 8.56
C TRP A 54 0.01 -10.89 8.12
N SER A 55 0.78 -11.46 9.05
CA SER A 55 1.80 -12.48 8.75
C SER A 55 1.28 -13.68 7.96
N HIS A 56 0.02 -14.05 8.16
CA HIS A 56 -0.65 -15.17 7.51
C HIS A 56 -1.03 -14.91 6.04
N VAL A 57 -1.01 -13.66 5.59
CA VAL A 57 -1.40 -13.29 4.22
C VAL A 57 -0.21 -13.50 3.27
N ARG A 58 -0.45 -14.27 2.21
CA ARG A 58 0.51 -14.47 1.10
C ARG A 58 0.54 -13.25 0.19
N LEU A 59 1.73 -12.79 -0.18
CA LEU A 59 1.90 -11.69 -1.12
C LEU A 59 1.66 -12.15 -2.57
N PHE A 60 1.26 -11.21 -3.41
CA PHE A 60 1.21 -11.40 -4.87
C PHE A 60 2.54 -11.14 -5.57
N SER A 61 3.55 -10.68 -4.82
CA SER A 61 4.86 -10.35 -5.34
C SER A 61 5.88 -11.39 -4.92
N THR A 62 6.79 -11.74 -5.81
CA THR A 62 7.83 -12.73 -5.51
C THR A 62 8.92 -12.11 -4.63
N TRP A 63 9.78 -12.95 -4.04
CA TRP A 63 10.97 -12.49 -3.33
C TRP A 63 11.86 -11.56 -4.17
N GLY A 64 11.97 -11.79 -5.48
CA GLY A 64 12.72 -10.91 -6.38
C GLY A 64 12.18 -9.48 -6.46
N GLU A 65 10.89 -9.28 -6.16
CA GLU A 65 10.22 -7.97 -6.21
C GLU A 65 10.13 -7.28 -4.84
N VAL A 66 10.27 -8.05 -3.75
CA VAL A 66 10.10 -7.53 -2.38
C VAL A 66 11.40 -7.44 -1.58
N VAL A 67 12.55 -7.72 -2.19
CA VAL A 67 13.89 -7.46 -1.64
C VAL A 67 14.52 -6.27 -2.37
N ASP A 68 14.89 -5.23 -1.63
CA ASP A 68 15.56 -4.07 -2.20
C ASP A 68 17.04 -4.38 -2.51
N PRO A 69 17.59 -3.99 -3.67
CA PRO A 69 18.98 -4.28 -4.03
C PRO A 69 20.04 -3.67 -3.11
N ALA A 70 19.81 -2.48 -2.52
CA ALA A 70 20.75 -1.88 -1.56
C ALA A 70 20.72 -2.65 -0.23
N ALA A 71 19.53 -3.04 0.22
CA ALA A 71 19.36 -3.90 1.38
C ALA A 71 20.02 -5.28 1.20
N GLU A 72 19.87 -5.91 0.03
CA GLU A 72 20.53 -7.19 -0.29
C GLU A 72 22.05 -7.10 -0.15
N LYS A 73 22.67 -6.02 -0.64
CA LYS A 73 24.13 -5.85 -0.52
C LYS A 73 24.58 -5.70 0.93
N LEU A 74 23.79 -5.05 1.78
CA LEU A 74 24.07 -4.96 3.22
C LEU A 74 23.92 -6.32 3.93
N LEU A 75 22.98 -7.15 3.50
CA LEU A 75 22.73 -8.47 4.06
C LEU A 75 23.73 -9.54 3.60
N ALA A 76 24.18 -9.50 2.35
CA ALA A 76 25.09 -10.48 1.76
C ALA A 76 26.33 -10.84 2.63
N PRO A 77 27.04 -9.90 3.28
CA PRO A 77 28.20 -10.23 4.12
C PRO A 77 27.86 -10.84 5.50
N THR A 78 26.59 -10.88 5.91
CA THR A 78 26.19 -11.33 7.27
C THR A 78 25.94 -12.84 7.36
N GLY A 79 26.01 -13.55 6.23
CA GLY A 79 25.59 -14.95 6.14
C GLY A 79 24.08 -15.13 5.94
N TRP A 80 23.35 -14.03 5.68
CA TRP A 80 21.95 -14.07 5.27
C TRP A 80 21.74 -14.97 4.05
N VAL A 81 20.74 -15.85 4.11
CA VAL A 81 20.37 -16.75 3.02
C VAL A 81 19.30 -16.09 2.18
N LYS A 82 19.67 -15.69 0.96
CA LYS A 82 18.72 -15.12 0.01
C LYS A 82 17.62 -16.14 -0.33
N PRO A 83 16.33 -15.81 -0.13
CA PRO A 83 15.23 -16.67 -0.58
C PRO A 83 15.20 -16.86 -2.10
N ASP A 84 14.53 -17.90 -2.55
CA ASP A 84 14.33 -18.14 -3.99
C ASP A 84 13.47 -17.03 -4.61
N ALA A 85 14.04 -16.33 -5.60
CA ALA A 85 13.47 -15.12 -6.19
C ALA A 85 12.12 -15.34 -6.87
N ASP A 86 11.81 -16.56 -7.30
CA ASP A 86 10.57 -16.90 -8.01
C ASP A 86 9.44 -17.37 -7.07
N THR A 87 9.71 -17.44 -5.76
CA THR A 87 8.72 -17.87 -4.76
C THR A 87 8.03 -16.69 -4.08
N TYR A 88 6.83 -16.93 -3.56
CA TYR A 88 5.96 -15.90 -2.97
C TYR A 88 5.94 -15.98 -1.44
N PRO A 89 6.48 -14.97 -0.72
CA PRO A 89 6.42 -14.95 0.74
C PRO A 89 5.02 -14.68 1.28
N SER A 90 4.78 -15.15 2.50
CA SER A 90 3.80 -14.56 3.40
C SER A 90 4.32 -13.27 4.04
N GLY A 91 3.44 -12.47 4.66
CA GLY A 91 3.88 -11.34 5.49
C GLY A 91 4.84 -11.80 6.60
N GLY A 92 4.63 -13.00 7.15
CA GLY A 92 5.49 -13.60 8.15
C GLY A 92 6.89 -13.89 7.62
N ASP A 93 6.97 -14.52 6.45
CA ASP A 93 8.24 -14.82 5.78
C ASP A 93 8.98 -13.51 5.44
N TRP A 94 8.29 -12.53 4.87
CA TRP A 94 8.89 -11.23 4.54
C TRP A 94 9.46 -10.53 5.79
N ALA A 95 8.72 -10.57 6.90
CA ALA A 95 9.16 -9.95 8.15
C ALA A 95 10.33 -10.69 8.82
N ASN A 96 10.29 -12.02 8.84
CA ASN A 96 11.27 -12.86 9.55
C ASN A 96 12.54 -13.08 8.75
N ASP A 97 12.41 -13.33 7.45
CA ASP A 97 13.53 -13.75 6.61
C ASP A 97 14.21 -12.57 5.91
N TYR A 98 13.63 -11.36 5.95
CA TYR A 98 14.23 -10.17 5.32
C TYR A 98 14.20 -8.92 6.20
N LEU A 99 13.03 -8.44 6.64
CA LEU A 99 12.94 -7.15 7.34
C LEU A 99 13.66 -7.15 8.68
N GLN A 100 13.51 -8.21 9.48
CA GLN A 100 14.20 -8.32 10.76
C GLN A 100 15.73 -8.47 10.59
N PRO A 101 16.26 -9.38 9.74
CA PRO A 101 17.69 -9.43 9.45
C PRO A 101 18.29 -8.11 8.99
N LEU A 102 17.56 -7.35 8.18
CA LEU A 102 18.01 -6.03 7.72
C LEU A 102 18.07 -5.03 8.87
N ALA A 103 17.05 -4.98 9.72
CA ALA A 103 17.05 -4.13 10.91
C ALA A 103 18.17 -4.51 11.89
N ASP A 104 18.42 -5.80 12.10
CA ASP A 104 19.50 -6.30 12.95
C ASP A 104 20.88 -5.89 12.40
N THR A 105 21.04 -5.92 11.07
CA THR A 105 22.26 -5.47 10.38
C THR A 105 22.49 -3.96 10.51
N LEU A 106 21.42 -3.17 10.50
CA LEU A 106 21.46 -1.72 10.74
C LEU A 106 21.72 -1.37 12.23
N GLY A 107 21.41 -2.29 13.15
CA GLY A 107 21.80 -2.21 14.56
C GLY A 107 21.19 -1.02 15.31
N ASP A 108 22.04 -0.23 15.97
CA ASP A 108 21.64 0.91 16.81
C ASP A 108 21.00 2.08 16.04
N LYS A 109 21.06 2.03 14.71
CA LYS A 109 20.37 2.96 13.81
C LYS A 109 18.85 2.74 13.79
N VAL A 110 18.36 1.58 14.21
CA VAL A 110 16.92 1.27 14.30
C VAL A 110 16.48 1.28 15.76
N ARG A 111 15.63 2.24 16.13
CA ARG A 111 15.05 2.34 17.47
C ARG A 111 13.60 1.91 17.44
N THR A 112 13.27 0.81 18.11
CA THR A 112 11.90 0.29 18.25
C THR A 112 11.23 0.84 19.52
N GLY A 113 9.90 0.71 19.61
CA GLY A 113 9.12 1.28 20.69
C GLY A 113 9.22 2.81 20.77
N ALA A 114 9.57 3.47 19.66
CA ALA A 114 9.85 4.89 19.52
C ALA A 114 8.81 5.54 18.59
N THR A 115 7.76 6.11 19.18
CA THR A 115 6.68 6.76 18.43
C THR A 115 7.06 8.22 18.15
N VAL A 116 7.10 8.61 16.88
CA VAL A 116 7.24 10.03 16.52
C VAL A 116 5.91 10.74 16.76
N THR A 117 5.94 11.81 17.56
CA THR A 117 4.76 12.58 17.95
C THR A 117 4.73 13.99 17.38
N GLY A 118 5.83 14.45 16.78
CA GLY A 118 5.91 15.76 16.15
C GLY A 118 7.17 15.95 15.32
N VAL A 119 7.05 16.66 14.20
CA VAL A 119 8.18 17.11 13.37
C VAL A 119 8.00 18.60 13.07
N SER A 120 9.06 19.38 13.27
CA SER A 120 9.07 20.82 12.93
C SER A 120 10.50 21.30 12.61
N ARG A 121 10.65 22.58 12.29
CA ARG A 121 11.95 23.25 12.17
C ARG A 121 12.34 23.84 13.52
N SER A 122 13.59 23.67 13.93
CA SER A 122 14.07 24.10 15.25
C SER A 122 13.83 25.60 15.47
N GLY A 123 13.02 25.95 16.49
CA GLY A 123 12.69 27.34 16.81
C GLY A 123 11.89 28.10 15.76
N ARG A 124 11.27 27.40 14.79
CA ARG A 124 10.49 27.97 13.70
C ARG A 124 9.21 27.17 13.53
N ASP A 125 8.12 27.68 14.09
CA ASP A 125 6.79 27.14 13.81
C ASP A 125 6.41 27.36 12.34
N ARG A 126 5.33 26.72 11.90
CA ARG A 126 4.90 26.69 10.49
C ARG A 126 4.73 28.07 9.86
N ILE A 127 4.36 29.10 10.62
CA ILE A 127 4.07 30.43 10.06
C ILE A 127 5.32 31.30 9.91
N VAL A 128 6.43 30.96 10.57
CA VAL A 128 7.66 31.75 10.47
C VAL A 128 8.40 31.44 9.16
N ASP A 129 8.56 32.45 8.30
CA ASP A 129 9.36 32.35 7.07
C ASP A 129 10.87 32.57 7.31
N ALA A 130 11.21 33.51 8.20
CA ALA A 130 12.59 33.94 8.39
C ALA A 130 13.50 32.79 8.86
N ASP A 131 14.55 32.53 8.07
CA ASP A 131 15.60 31.52 8.28
C ASP A 131 15.09 30.09 8.50
N ARG A 132 13.83 29.79 8.14
CA ARG A 132 13.20 28.50 8.42
C ARG A 132 13.95 27.33 7.78
N GLU A 133 14.26 27.45 6.49
CA GLU A 133 14.93 26.41 5.71
C GLU A 133 16.34 26.09 6.23
N ALA A 134 17.03 27.10 6.80
CA ALA A 134 18.37 26.95 7.36
C ALA A 134 18.39 26.22 8.70
N GLN A 135 17.25 26.09 9.40
CA GLN A 135 17.18 25.38 10.67
C GLN A 135 17.10 23.87 10.47
N PRO A 136 17.75 23.05 11.32
CA PRO A 136 17.53 21.61 11.28
C PRO A 136 16.09 21.26 11.67
N PHE A 137 15.66 20.07 11.26
CA PHE A 137 14.43 19.49 11.78
C PHE A 137 14.61 19.12 13.25
N VAL A 138 13.54 19.26 14.03
CA VAL A 138 13.40 18.68 15.37
C VAL A 138 12.29 17.64 15.33
N VAL A 139 12.60 16.43 15.80
CA VAL A 139 11.67 15.30 15.85
C VAL A 139 11.44 14.95 17.32
N HIS A 140 10.17 14.96 17.72
CA HIS A 140 9.72 14.58 19.06
C HIS A 140 9.38 13.10 19.07
N ILE A 141 9.88 12.39 20.08
CA ILE A 141 9.75 10.95 20.22
C ILE A 141 9.17 10.65 21.60
N ALA A 142 8.14 9.83 21.65
CA ALA A 142 7.63 9.20 22.86
C ALA A 142 7.97 7.70 22.83
N TYR A 143 8.62 7.22 23.87
CA TYR A 143 8.97 5.81 24.03
C TYR A 143 7.88 5.04 24.78
N ALA A 144 7.77 3.74 24.52
CA ALA A 144 6.82 2.86 25.20
C ALA A 144 6.97 2.81 26.74
N ASP A 145 8.15 3.17 27.26
CA ASP A 145 8.45 3.26 28.70
C ASP A 145 8.08 4.63 29.32
N GLY A 146 7.48 5.54 28.54
CA GLY A 146 7.08 6.88 28.96
C GLY A 146 8.19 7.93 28.87
N ARG A 147 9.40 7.59 28.42
CA ARG A 147 10.44 8.61 28.14
C ARG A 147 10.07 9.42 26.91
N GLU A 148 10.46 10.69 26.93
CA GLU A 148 10.37 11.59 25.77
C GLU A 148 11.76 12.06 25.37
N GLU A 149 12.01 12.17 24.07
CA GLU A 149 13.27 12.65 23.51
C GLU A 149 13.00 13.63 22.37
N ARG A 150 13.96 14.55 22.16
CA ARG A 150 14.04 15.39 20.97
C ARG A 150 15.35 15.10 20.25
N VAL A 151 15.25 14.76 18.96
CA VAL A 151 16.41 14.59 18.09
C VAL A 151 16.40 15.65 16.99
N PHE A 152 17.60 16.01 16.52
CA PHE A 152 17.76 16.92 15.40
C PHE A 152 18.16 16.14 14.16
N ALA A 153 17.61 16.54 13.01
CA ALA A 153 17.85 15.86 11.74
C ALA A 153 18.11 16.86 10.61
N ARG A 154 18.89 16.44 9.61
CA ARG A 154 19.09 17.23 8.39
C ARG A 154 17.95 17.08 7.39
N ALA A 155 17.30 15.92 7.41
CA ALA A 155 16.14 15.58 6.59
C ALA A 155 15.27 14.55 7.31
N VAL A 156 14.02 14.42 6.87
CA VAL A 156 13.02 13.48 7.39
C VAL A 156 12.37 12.72 6.24
N ILE A 157 12.39 11.39 6.30
CA ILE A 157 11.67 10.50 5.39
C ILE A 157 10.54 9.84 6.18
N ASP A 158 9.30 10.20 5.91
CA ASP A 158 8.13 9.58 6.54
C ASP A 158 7.70 8.34 5.75
N ALA A 159 8.08 7.17 6.27
CA ALA A 159 7.72 5.85 5.78
C ALA A 159 6.72 5.13 6.73
N SER A 160 5.98 5.88 7.56
CA SER A 160 5.06 5.33 8.57
C SER A 160 3.83 4.60 7.99
N GLY A 161 3.62 4.72 6.67
CA GLY A 161 2.52 4.07 5.97
C GLY A 161 1.13 4.54 6.41
N THR A 162 0.12 3.72 6.12
CA THR A 162 -1.30 4.05 6.39
C THR A 162 -1.97 3.05 7.34
N TRP A 163 -1.25 1.98 7.72
CA TRP A 163 -1.82 0.83 8.43
C TRP A 163 -2.53 1.21 9.74
N ALA A 164 -1.98 2.14 10.52
CA ALA A 164 -2.54 2.53 11.81
C ALA A 164 -3.95 3.17 11.74
N THR A 165 -4.37 3.66 10.57
CA THR A 165 -5.61 4.44 10.42
C THR A 165 -6.54 3.77 9.41
N PRO A 166 -7.36 2.78 9.83
CA PRO A 166 -8.33 2.14 8.94
C PRO A 166 -9.41 3.13 8.47
N ALA A 167 -9.89 2.93 7.25
CA ALA A 167 -11.06 3.64 6.75
C ALA A 167 -12.34 3.09 7.42
N PRO A 168 -13.36 3.95 7.64
CA PRO A 168 -14.59 3.55 8.31
C PRO A 168 -15.50 2.68 7.43
N ALA A 169 -16.52 2.07 8.06
CA ALA A 169 -17.55 1.31 7.37
C ALA A 169 -18.54 2.20 6.58
N GLY A 170 -18.74 3.44 7.03
CA GLY A 170 -19.80 4.31 6.52
C GLY A 170 -19.64 4.71 5.04
N GLY A 171 -20.78 4.80 4.35
CA GLY A 171 -20.86 5.03 2.89
C GLY A 171 -20.33 6.40 2.43
N SER A 172 -20.28 7.37 3.34
CA SER A 172 -19.85 8.75 3.10
C SER A 172 -18.38 9.02 3.49
N GLY A 173 -17.60 7.97 3.79
CA GLY A 173 -16.20 8.12 4.22
C GLY A 173 -16.04 8.58 5.67
N LEU A 174 -17.11 8.50 6.46
CA LEU A 174 -17.13 8.73 7.90
C LEU A 174 -17.55 7.44 8.61
N PRO A 175 -17.24 7.27 9.91
CA PRO A 175 -17.79 6.16 10.70
C PRO A 175 -19.31 6.11 10.60
N ALA A 176 -19.87 4.92 10.37
CA ALA A 176 -21.30 4.70 10.47
C ALA A 176 -21.78 4.98 11.90
N LEU A 177 -23.03 5.40 12.06
CA LEU A 177 -23.62 5.58 13.38
C LEU A 177 -23.59 4.23 14.12
N GLY A 178 -23.09 4.22 15.37
CA GLY A 178 -22.93 2.99 16.14
C GLY A 178 -21.68 2.16 15.85
N GLU A 179 -20.92 2.45 14.78
CA GLU A 179 -19.68 1.72 14.44
C GLU A 179 -18.69 1.69 15.60
N LYS A 180 -18.41 2.85 16.21
CA LYS A 180 -17.50 2.94 17.36
C LYS A 180 -18.02 2.19 18.60
N ALA A 181 -19.33 2.10 18.77
CA ALA A 181 -19.94 1.44 19.91
C ALA A 181 -19.95 -0.10 19.76
N ALA A 182 -19.86 -0.60 18.53
CA ALA A 182 -19.77 -2.01 18.18
C ALA A 182 -18.33 -2.48 17.92
N ALA A 183 -17.31 -1.71 18.32
CA ALA A 183 -15.90 -2.00 18.02
C ALA A 183 -15.42 -3.36 18.56
N ASP A 184 -16.08 -3.91 19.58
CA ASP A 184 -15.84 -5.26 20.11
C ASP A 184 -16.18 -6.37 19.11
N HIS A 185 -17.04 -6.10 18.12
CA HIS A 185 -17.50 -7.00 17.05
C HIS A 185 -17.02 -6.60 15.63
N ILE A 186 -16.08 -5.65 15.54
CA ILE A 186 -15.60 -5.13 14.25
C ILE A 186 -14.10 -5.36 14.10
N ALA A 187 -13.71 -6.02 13.02
CA ALA A 187 -12.32 -6.10 12.56
C ALA A 187 -12.12 -5.18 11.34
N TYR A 188 -10.98 -4.49 11.28
CA TYR A 188 -10.59 -3.66 10.12
C TYR A 188 -9.48 -4.31 9.28
N ARG A 189 -9.31 -5.62 9.43
CA ARG A 189 -8.22 -6.44 8.90
C ARG A 189 -8.75 -7.80 8.46
N VAL A 190 -8.02 -8.46 7.57
CA VAL A 190 -8.28 -9.86 7.25
C VAL A 190 -7.99 -10.69 8.52
N PRO A 191 -8.96 -11.45 9.06
CA PRO A 191 -8.73 -12.27 10.24
C PRO A 191 -7.85 -13.48 9.92
N ASP A 192 -6.97 -13.85 10.86
CA ASP A 192 -6.17 -15.07 10.77
C ASP A 192 -6.93 -16.27 11.36
N PHE A 193 -7.55 -17.10 10.52
CA PHE A 193 -8.28 -18.29 11.02
C PHE A 193 -7.38 -19.46 11.43
N ASN A 194 -6.05 -19.32 11.32
CA ASN A 194 -5.12 -20.27 11.94
C ASN A 194 -4.93 -19.99 13.43
N ASP A 195 -5.20 -18.77 13.89
CA ASP A 195 -5.28 -18.47 15.33
C ASP A 195 -6.56 -19.10 15.91
N PRO A 196 -6.47 -20.03 16.87
CA PRO A 196 -7.64 -20.69 17.46
C PRO A 196 -8.65 -19.71 18.10
N ALA A 197 -8.18 -18.59 18.66
CA ALA A 197 -9.05 -17.61 19.29
C ALA A 197 -9.85 -16.83 18.24
N VAL A 198 -9.19 -16.44 17.15
CA VAL A 198 -9.85 -15.79 16.00
C VAL A 198 -10.80 -16.79 15.34
N ARG A 199 -10.36 -18.03 15.08
CA ARG A 199 -11.23 -19.08 14.53
C ARG A 199 -12.49 -19.27 15.35
N THR A 200 -12.38 -19.37 16.67
CA THR A 200 -13.53 -19.51 17.59
C THR A 200 -14.52 -18.33 17.49
N ARG A 201 -14.03 -17.12 17.22
CA ARG A 201 -14.86 -15.93 17.06
C ARG A 201 -15.74 -15.97 15.81
N TYR A 202 -15.27 -16.61 14.73
CA TYR A 202 -15.95 -16.60 13.42
C TYR A 202 -16.58 -17.94 13.02
N ALA A 203 -16.13 -19.06 13.58
CA ALA A 203 -16.64 -20.39 13.24
C ALA A 203 -18.12 -20.55 13.63
N GLY A 204 -18.93 -20.99 12.68
CA GLY A 204 -20.38 -21.15 12.85
C GLY A 204 -21.15 -19.83 12.94
N LYS A 205 -20.52 -18.70 12.60
CA LYS A 205 -21.10 -17.35 12.73
C LYS A 205 -21.51 -16.76 11.39
N ARG A 206 -22.47 -15.83 11.44
CA ARG A 206 -22.81 -15.00 10.27
C ARG A 206 -21.98 -13.72 10.32
N THR A 207 -21.13 -13.53 9.31
CA THR A 207 -20.14 -12.44 9.28
C THR A 207 -20.36 -11.53 8.08
N ALA A 208 -20.56 -10.24 8.32
CA ALA A 208 -20.60 -9.25 7.24
C ALA A 208 -19.18 -8.84 6.81
N VAL A 209 -18.92 -8.77 5.51
CA VAL A 209 -17.65 -8.29 4.94
C VAL A 209 -17.94 -7.07 4.08
N ILE A 210 -17.47 -5.89 4.47
CA ILE A 210 -17.63 -4.65 3.70
C ILE A 210 -16.35 -4.36 2.93
N GLY A 211 -16.44 -4.27 1.60
CA GLY A 211 -15.31 -3.92 0.74
C GLY A 211 -15.33 -4.68 -0.57
N SER A 212 -14.52 -4.25 -1.54
CA SER A 212 -14.46 -4.88 -2.87
C SER A 212 -13.03 -4.96 -3.42
N GLY A 213 -12.02 -4.77 -2.56
CA GLY A 213 -10.62 -4.92 -2.92
C GLY A 213 -10.09 -6.32 -2.62
N ALA A 214 -8.82 -6.57 -2.93
CA ALA A 214 -8.17 -7.85 -2.71
C ALA A 214 -8.35 -8.38 -1.28
N SER A 215 -8.22 -7.52 -0.25
CA SER A 215 -8.44 -7.92 1.15
C SER A 215 -9.84 -8.49 1.39
N ALA A 216 -10.88 -7.93 0.78
CA ALA A 216 -12.25 -8.43 0.93
C ALA A 216 -12.41 -9.80 0.28
N PHE A 217 -11.79 -10.02 -0.89
CA PHE A 217 -11.78 -11.33 -1.55
C PHE A 217 -11.05 -12.38 -0.70
N THR A 218 -9.91 -12.02 -0.12
CA THR A 218 -9.18 -12.90 0.80
C THR A 218 -10.04 -13.29 2.00
N ALA A 219 -10.70 -12.32 2.65
CA ALA A 219 -11.58 -12.61 3.79
C ALA A 219 -12.78 -13.51 3.41
N LEU A 220 -13.38 -13.29 2.23
CA LEU A 220 -14.48 -14.13 1.73
C LEU A 220 -14.03 -15.57 1.45
N ALA A 221 -12.85 -15.73 0.82
CA ALA A 221 -12.29 -17.04 0.59
C ALA A 221 -11.98 -17.78 1.90
N TYR A 222 -11.33 -17.10 2.85
CA TYR A 222 -11.05 -17.68 4.17
C TYR A 222 -12.32 -18.06 4.94
N LEU A 223 -13.39 -17.27 4.86
CA LEU A 223 -14.67 -17.60 5.46
C LEU A 223 -15.31 -18.82 4.78
N ALA A 224 -15.14 -18.99 3.47
CA ALA A 224 -15.60 -20.18 2.75
C ALA A 224 -14.80 -21.43 3.14
N ASP A 225 -13.48 -21.32 3.30
CA ASP A 225 -12.65 -22.41 3.80
C ASP A 225 -13.03 -22.79 5.23
N LEU A 226 -13.31 -21.81 6.09
CA LEU A 226 -13.85 -22.03 7.43
C LEU A 226 -15.22 -22.73 7.39
N ALA A 227 -16.10 -22.34 6.47
CA ALA A 227 -17.42 -22.98 6.28
C ALA A 227 -17.32 -24.43 5.79
N LYS A 228 -16.25 -24.80 5.09
CA LYS A 228 -15.98 -26.16 4.62
C LYS A 228 -15.35 -27.06 5.70
N ALA A 229 -14.84 -26.48 6.78
CA ALA A 229 -14.22 -27.22 7.87
C ALA A 229 -15.26 -27.81 8.84
N ASP A 230 -14.93 -28.93 9.48
CA ASP A 230 -15.84 -29.68 10.35
C ASP A 230 -16.39 -28.87 11.53
N ASP A 231 -15.60 -27.94 12.07
CA ASP A 231 -15.96 -27.07 13.21
C ASP A 231 -16.62 -25.75 12.77
N GLY A 232 -16.77 -25.52 11.46
CA GLY A 232 -17.26 -24.27 10.89
C GLY A 232 -18.45 -24.42 9.95
N ALA A 233 -19.11 -25.58 9.87
CA ALA A 233 -20.16 -25.88 8.89
C ALA A 233 -21.30 -24.83 8.80
N ASP A 234 -21.60 -24.13 9.90
CA ASP A 234 -22.65 -23.08 9.95
C ASP A 234 -22.11 -21.66 9.64
N THR A 235 -20.83 -21.52 9.30
CA THR A 235 -20.20 -20.24 8.99
C THR A 235 -20.79 -19.68 7.70
N LYS A 236 -21.17 -18.40 7.73
CA LYS A 236 -21.79 -17.75 6.57
C LYS A 236 -21.31 -16.32 6.39
N GLY A 237 -20.81 -16.01 5.20
CA GLY A 237 -20.46 -14.65 4.81
C GLY A 237 -21.67 -13.85 4.31
N VAL A 238 -21.66 -12.53 4.55
CA VAL A 238 -22.53 -11.57 3.87
C VAL A 238 -21.67 -10.48 3.27
N TRP A 239 -21.51 -10.48 1.96
CA TRP A 239 -20.64 -9.56 1.25
C TRP A 239 -21.36 -8.26 0.90
N ILE A 240 -20.93 -7.15 1.49
CA ILE A 240 -21.57 -5.85 1.37
C ILE A 240 -20.82 -4.97 0.36
N LEU A 241 -21.55 -4.56 -0.68
CA LEU A 241 -21.03 -3.80 -1.81
C LEU A 241 -21.81 -2.51 -2.04
N ARG A 242 -21.08 -1.40 -2.21
CA ARG A 242 -21.68 -0.10 -2.58
C ARG A 242 -22.22 -0.06 -4.01
N ARG A 243 -21.70 -0.91 -4.90
CA ARG A 243 -22.07 -0.98 -6.32
C ARG A 243 -22.61 -2.37 -6.65
N GLY A 244 -23.23 -2.53 -7.81
CA GLY A 244 -23.63 -3.84 -8.33
C GLY A 244 -22.41 -4.70 -8.67
N ILE A 245 -22.61 -6.03 -8.72
CA ILE A 245 -21.61 -6.97 -9.22
C ILE A 245 -21.61 -6.95 -10.75
N SER A 246 -20.43 -6.86 -11.33
CA SER A 246 -20.13 -6.92 -12.76
C SER A 246 -19.06 -7.99 -13.03
N GLY A 247 -18.84 -8.35 -14.30
CA GLY A 247 -17.74 -9.25 -14.68
C GLY A 247 -16.35 -8.74 -14.24
N SER A 248 -16.18 -7.42 -14.12
CA SER A 248 -14.95 -6.79 -13.61
C SER A 248 -14.84 -6.77 -12.08
N THR A 249 -15.90 -7.14 -11.35
CA THR A 249 -15.89 -7.10 -9.88
C THR A 249 -14.92 -8.11 -9.28
N PHE A 250 -14.72 -9.26 -9.91
CA PHE A 250 -13.81 -10.31 -9.45
C PHE A 250 -12.44 -10.26 -10.16
N GLY A 251 -12.05 -9.14 -10.76
CA GLY A 251 -10.88 -9.12 -11.65
C GLY A 251 -11.12 -9.88 -12.96
N GLY A 252 -10.14 -9.88 -13.85
CA GLY A 252 -10.25 -10.45 -15.20
C GLY A 252 -10.43 -11.98 -15.26
N GLY A 253 -10.50 -12.67 -14.12
CA GLY A 253 -10.58 -14.13 -14.05
C GLY A 253 -9.36 -14.80 -14.70
N GLU A 254 -9.59 -15.81 -15.54
CA GLU A 254 -8.54 -16.45 -16.35
C GLU A 254 -7.93 -15.52 -17.41
N ALA A 255 -8.64 -14.43 -17.78
CA ALA A 255 -8.18 -13.41 -18.71
C ALA A 255 -7.57 -12.20 -17.98
N ASP A 256 -7.34 -12.31 -16.68
CA ASP A 256 -6.64 -11.27 -15.93
C ASP A 256 -5.17 -11.24 -16.35
N GLU A 257 -4.66 -10.05 -16.67
CA GLU A 257 -3.23 -9.83 -16.99
C GLU A 257 -2.30 -10.23 -15.84
N LEU A 258 -2.87 -10.46 -14.64
CA LEU A 258 -2.21 -10.81 -13.39
C LEU A 258 -2.86 -12.11 -12.83
N PRO A 259 -2.30 -13.31 -13.14
CA PRO A 259 -2.94 -14.61 -12.87
C PRO A 259 -3.39 -14.84 -11.42
N ALA A 260 -2.60 -14.43 -10.40
CA ALA A 260 -3.01 -14.50 -8.99
C ALA A 260 -4.24 -13.67 -8.66
N ARG A 261 -4.29 -12.46 -9.22
CA ARG A 261 -5.39 -11.53 -8.97
C ARG A 261 -6.68 -12.15 -9.52
N GLY A 262 -6.58 -12.77 -10.70
CA GLY A 262 -7.61 -13.63 -11.26
C GLY A 262 -7.99 -14.77 -10.30
N ALA A 263 -7.01 -15.53 -9.79
CA ALA A 263 -7.25 -16.65 -8.88
C ALA A 263 -7.96 -16.24 -7.58
N LEU A 264 -7.58 -15.12 -6.97
CA LEU A 264 -8.23 -14.59 -5.77
C LEU A 264 -9.67 -14.16 -6.04
N GLY A 265 -9.89 -13.50 -7.18
CA GLY A 265 -11.22 -13.15 -7.63
C GLY A 265 -12.12 -14.36 -7.91
N LEU A 266 -11.56 -15.40 -8.52
CA LEU A 266 -12.24 -16.69 -8.74
C LEU A 266 -12.58 -17.38 -7.42
N ALA A 267 -11.69 -17.35 -6.42
CA ALA A 267 -11.98 -17.91 -5.10
C ALA A 267 -13.12 -17.17 -4.39
N ALA A 268 -13.13 -15.84 -4.43
CA ALA A 268 -14.24 -15.04 -3.90
C ALA A 268 -15.55 -15.29 -4.66
N LYS A 269 -15.47 -15.47 -5.99
CA LYS A 269 -16.62 -15.87 -6.81
C LYS A 269 -17.15 -17.25 -6.41
N ALA A 270 -16.27 -18.24 -6.23
CA ALA A 270 -16.65 -19.57 -5.78
C ALA A 270 -17.32 -19.54 -4.39
N ALA A 271 -16.82 -18.73 -3.46
CA ALA A 271 -17.45 -18.54 -2.15
C ALA A 271 -18.91 -18.06 -2.26
N VAL A 272 -19.22 -17.20 -3.23
CA VAL A 272 -20.59 -16.73 -3.49
C VAL A 272 -21.41 -17.79 -4.23
N ASP A 273 -20.88 -18.36 -5.31
CA ASP A 273 -21.57 -19.32 -6.17
C ASP A 273 -21.90 -20.64 -5.43
N GLU A 274 -21.02 -21.09 -4.55
CA GLU A 274 -21.21 -22.28 -3.69
C GLU A 274 -22.12 -21.99 -2.47
N GLY A 275 -22.55 -20.75 -2.29
CA GLY A 275 -23.46 -20.36 -1.22
C GLY A 275 -22.80 -20.19 0.15
N HIS A 276 -21.48 -20.07 0.23
CA HIS A 276 -20.77 -19.73 1.47
C HIS A 276 -20.88 -18.24 1.84
N ALA A 277 -21.18 -17.37 0.87
CA ALA A 277 -21.44 -15.96 1.08
C ALA A 277 -22.63 -15.44 0.26
N ASP A 278 -23.48 -14.60 0.87
CA ASP A 278 -24.56 -13.88 0.17
C ASP A 278 -24.10 -12.47 -0.20
N ALA A 279 -24.28 -12.04 -1.46
CA ALA A 279 -23.92 -10.70 -1.89
C ALA A 279 -25.07 -9.70 -1.73
N VAL A 280 -24.80 -8.58 -1.05
CA VAL A 280 -25.71 -7.44 -0.88
C VAL A 280 -25.12 -6.23 -1.61
N THR A 281 -25.79 -5.80 -2.68
CA THR A 281 -25.29 -4.72 -3.55
C THR A 281 -26.07 -3.42 -3.38
N GLY A 282 -25.46 -2.33 -3.85
CA GLY A 282 -26.00 -0.98 -3.71
C GLY A 282 -26.15 -0.55 -2.25
N PHE A 283 -25.41 -1.17 -1.32
CA PHE A 283 -25.56 -0.96 0.11
C PHE A 283 -24.49 0.02 0.60
N ARG A 284 -24.94 1.19 1.07
CA ARG A 284 -24.09 2.21 1.70
C ARG A 284 -24.43 2.24 3.18
N THR A 285 -23.56 1.71 4.01
CA THR A 285 -23.78 1.62 5.46
C THR A 285 -23.92 3.02 6.06
N ASP A 286 -25.05 3.28 6.71
CA ASP A 286 -25.35 4.51 7.45
C ASP A 286 -25.26 4.28 8.96
N ALA A 287 -25.75 3.12 9.42
CA ALA A 287 -25.69 2.73 10.83
C ALA A 287 -25.36 1.24 11.04
N VAL A 288 -24.76 0.96 12.19
CA VAL A 288 -24.56 -0.36 12.78
C VAL A 288 -25.29 -0.35 14.11
N GLU A 289 -26.42 -1.05 14.18
CA GLU A 289 -27.25 -1.13 15.37
C GLU A 289 -27.00 -2.44 16.12
N ARG A 290 -26.82 -2.37 17.43
CA ARG A 290 -26.71 -3.58 18.27
C ARG A 290 -28.10 -3.99 18.75
N THR A 291 -28.43 -5.25 18.55
CA THR A 291 -29.66 -5.87 19.06
C THR A 291 -29.54 -6.20 20.56
N PRO A 292 -30.66 -6.53 21.24
CA PRO A 292 -30.62 -6.96 22.64
C PRO A 292 -29.84 -8.25 22.90
N ASP A 293 -29.73 -9.14 21.91
CA ASP A 293 -28.98 -10.40 21.99
C ASP A 293 -27.49 -10.24 21.65
N GLY A 294 -27.06 -9.02 21.30
CA GLY A 294 -25.66 -8.68 21.05
C GLY A 294 -25.23 -8.72 19.58
N SER A 295 -26.06 -9.26 18.69
CA SER A 295 -25.83 -9.25 17.23
C SER A 295 -25.94 -7.83 16.63
N LEU A 296 -25.48 -7.69 15.39
CA LEU A 296 -25.40 -6.42 14.67
C LEU A 296 -26.37 -6.39 13.49
N VAL A 297 -27.09 -5.29 13.34
CA VAL A 297 -27.92 -5.00 12.16
C VAL A 297 -27.30 -3.82 11.42
N LEU A 298 -26.90 -4.06 10.17
CA LEU A 298 -26.45 -2.99 9.28
C LEU A 298 -27.66 -2.32 8.63
N VAL A 299 -27.65 -0.99 8.63
CA VAL A 299 -28.68 -0.15 8.01
C VAL A 299 -28.05 0.67 6.89
N ALA A 300 -28.67 0.65 5.71
CA ALA A 300 -28.25 1.45 4.57
C ALA A 300 -28.85 2.85 4.58
N GLU A 301 -28.22 3.79 3.87
CA GLU A 301 -28.71 5.16 3.65
C GLU A 301 -30.14 5.23 3.07
N ASP A 302 -30.59 4.19 2.36
CA ASP A 302 -31.95 4.08 1.81
C ASP A 302 -32.97 3.43 2.76
N GLY A 303 -32.56 3.15 4.00
CA GLY A 303 -33.39 2.55 5.04
C GLY A 303 -33.48 1.02 4.98
N ARG A 304 -32.84 0.34 4.02
CA ARG A 304 -32.75 -1.13 4.03
C ARG A 304 -32.00 -1.61 5.26
N ARG A 305 -32.53 -2.66 5.90
CA ARG A 305 -31.94 -3.31 7.08
C ARG A 305 -31.61 -4.75 6.70
N LEU A 306 -30.42 -5.20 7.06
CA LEU A 306 -30.01 -6.58 6.84
C LEU A 306 -30.45 -7.48 7.98
N ASP A 307 -30.44 -8.79 7.73
CA ASP A 307 -30.54 -9.77 8.80
C ASP A 307 -29.37 -9.61 9.78
N PRO A 308 -29.57 -9.91 11.08
CA PRO A 308 -28.51 -9.77 12.07
C PRO A 308 -27.27 -10.61 11.74
N VAL A 309 -26.10 -10.06 12.00
CA VAL A 309 -24.79 -10.72 11.89
C VAL A 309 -24.08 -10.71 13.24
N ASP A 310 -23.26 -11.72 13.51
CA ASP A 310 -22.47 -11.79 14.75
C ASP A 310 -21.26 -10.84 14.70
N GLU A 311 -20.61 -10.77 13.54
CA GLU A 311 -19.32 -10.11 13.35
C GLU A 311 -19.30 -9.28 12.07
N LEU A 312 -18.48 -8.23 12.06
CA LEU A 312 -18.28 -7.34 10.92
C LEU A 312 -16.79 -7.19 10.59
N ILE A 313 -16.44 -7.38 9.33
CA ILE A 313 -15.09 -7.17 8.79
C ILE A 313 -15.14 -5.99 7.81
N VAL A 314 -14.51 -4.87 8.16
CA VAL A 314 -14.50 -3.62 7.40
C VAL A 314 -13.18 -3.50 6.65
N LEU A 315 -13.20 -3.76 5.34
CA LEU A 315 -12.04 -3.79 4.46
C LEU A 315 -12.17 -2.69 3.39
N THR A 316 -12.38 -1.47 3.86
CA THR A 316 -12.65 -0.28 3.04
C THR A 316 -11.40 0.58 2.81
N GLY A 317 -10.22 0.05 3.13
CA GLY A 317 -8.93 0.72 2.95
C GLY A 317 -8.43 1.42 4.20
N PHE A 318 -7.45 2.32 4.00
CA PHE A 318 -6.67 2.96 5.05
C PHE A 318 -6.39 4.42 4.70
N ARG A 319 -5.86 5.19 5.66
CA ARG A 319 -5.53 6.61 5.49
C ARG A 319 -4.17 6.97 6.07
N PRO A 320 -3.47 7.98 5.51
CA PRO A 320 -2.27 8.51 6.15
C PRO A 320 -2.62 9.25 7.44
N ASP A 321 -1.84 9.05 8.51
CA ASP A 321 -1.88 9.94 9.69
C ASP A 321 -0.88 11.09 9.53
N LEU A 322 -1.38 12.30 9.31
CA LEU A 322 -0.56 13.50 9.11
C LEU A 322 -0.46 14.37 10.37
N SER A 323 -1.05 13.95 11.49
CA SER A 323 -1.22 14.80 12.68
C SER A 323 0.11 15.30 13.27
N PHE A 324 1.13 14.44 13.33
CA PHE A 324 2.47 14.78 13.83
C PHE A 324 3.28 15.66 12.85
N LEU A 325 2.78 15.89 11.64
CA LEU A 325 3.39 16.76 10.62
C LEU A 325 2.69 18.12 10.52
N SER A 326 1.82 18.47 11.48
CA SER A 326 1.03 19.72 11.47
C SER A 326 1.88 21.00 11.33
N GLU A 327 3.14 20.97 11.82
CA GLU A 327 4.10 22.07 11.73
C GLU A 327 4.98 22.08 10.48
N ILE A 328 4.76 21.12 9.56
CA ILE A 328 5.47 20.99 8.28
C ILE A 328 4.65 21.58 7.14
N ARG A 329 5.32 22.26 6.21
CA ARG A 329 4.70 22.81 5.00
C ARG A 329 4.62 21.75 3.90
N LEU A 330 3.71 20.80 4.06
CA LEU A 330 3.38 19.80 3.04
C LEU A 330 2.53 20.40 1.91
N ASN A 331 2.68 19.86 0.70
CA ASN A 331 1.84 20.19 -0.46
C ASN A 331 1.14 18.93 -0.93
N LEU A 332 -0.13 18.79 -0.55
CA LEU A 332 -0.93 17.58 -0.76
C LEU A 332 -2.17 17.89 -1.59
N ASP A 333 -2.52 16.96 -2.48
CA ASP A 333 -3.78 16.96 -3.22
C ASP A 333 -4.97 16.83 -2.28
N GLU A 334 -6.00 17.64 -2.51
CA GLU A 334 -7.18 17.75 -1.65
C GLU A 334 -8.04 16.48 -1.60
N ARG A 335 -7.95 15.61 -2.60
CA ARG A 335 -8.78 14.39 -2.71
C ARG A 335 -8.03 13.17 -2.19
N LEU A 336 -6.79 13.00 -2.60
CA LEU A 336 -5.99 11.82 -2.31
C LEU A 336 -5.16 11.94 -1.03
N GLU A 337 -4.86 13.16 -0.57
CA GLU A 337 -3.87 13.41 0.50
C GLU A 337 -2.47 12.88 0.12
N ALA A 338 -2.16 12.84 -1.18
CA ALA A 338 -0.86 12.50 -1.76
C ALA A 338 -0.11 13.78 -2.17
N PRO A 339 1.22 13.78 -2.34
CA PRO A 339 1.96 14.91 -2.92
C PRO A 339 1.32 15.39 -4.24
N VAL A 340 1.19 16.70 -4.42
CA VAL A 340 0.43 17.28 -5.55
C VAL A 340 0.94 16.82 -6.92
N GLU A 341 2.26 16.76 -7.10
CA GLU A 341 2.87 16.33 -8.37
C GLU A 341 2.69 14.82 -8.62
N LEU A 342 2.60 14.02 -7.56
CA LEU A 342 2.33 12.59 -7.65
C LEU A 342 0.84 12.28 -7.93
N ALA A 343 -0.07 13.04 -7.35
CA ALA A 343 -1.50 12.72 -7.33
C ALA A 343 -2.13 12.42 -8.71
N PRO A 344 -1.83 13.17 -9.79
CA PRO A 344 -2.34 12.85 -11.13
C PRO A 344 -1.84 11.50 -11.66
N LEU A 345 -0.63 11.06 -11.27
CA LEU A 345 0.01 9.83 -11.77
C LEU A 345 -0.54 8.56 -11.12
N ILE A 346 -1.27 8.70 -10.01
CA ILE A 346 -1.78 7.60 -9.19
C ILE A 346 -3.29 7.67 -8.95
N ASP A 347 -4.00 8.58 -9.61
CA ASP A 347 -5.45 8.74 -9.43
C ASP A 347 -6.16 7.43 -9.81
N PRO A 348 -6.85 6.77 -8.87
CA PRO A 348 -7.51 5.48 -9.13
C PRO A 348 -8.68 5.58 -10.11
N ASN A 349 -9.13 6.78 -10.47
CA ASN A 349 -10.11 6.99 -11.54
C ASN A 349 -9.48 6.94 -12.95
N GLN A 350 -8.16 7.03 -13.06
CA GLN A 350 -7.42 7.08 -14.33
C GLN A 350 -6.42 5.92 -14.47
N HIS A 351 -5.84 5.46 -13.36
CA HIS A 351 -4.74 4.51 -13.34
C HIS A 351 -5.07 3.21 -12.60
N SER A 352 -4.50 2.11 -13.08
CA SER A 352 -4.38 0.82 -12.41
C SER A 352 -2.91 0.54 -12.03
N CYS A 353 -2.65 -0.48 -11.19
CA CYS A 353 -1.30 -0.82 -10.72
C CYS A 353 -0.25 -0.98 -11.84
N GLY A 354 -0.64 -1.42 -13.05
CA GLY A 354 0.27 -1.60 -14.19
C GLY A 354 0.53 -0.34 -15.02
N THR A 355 -0.19 0.75 -14.76
CA THR A 355 -0.14 1.99 -15.56
C THR A 355 0.51 3.17 -14.82
N VAL A 356 0.93 2.96 -13.58
CA VAL A 356 1.58 3.98 -12.76
C VAL A 356 3.04 4.11 -13.17
N TYR A 357 3.44 5.32 -13.55
CA TYR A 357 4.82 5.62 -13.91
C TYR A 357 5.72 5.59 -12.66
N PRO A 358 6.95 5.06 -12.74
CA PRO A 358 7.92 5.19 -11.66
C PRO A 358 8.18 6.65 -11.31
N HIS A 359 8.23 6.98 -10.03
CA HIS A 359 8.35 8.37 -9.58
C HIS A 359 9.31 8.45 -8.40
N GLY A 360 9.92 9.62 -8.25
CA GLY A 360 11.05 9.81 -7.35
C GLY A 360 10.97 11.12 -6.59
N HIS A 361 12.14 11.71 -6.32
CA HIS A 361 12.26 12.87 -5.45
C HIS A 361 11.44 14.08 -5.92
N ARG A 362 11.28 14.29 -7.24
CA ARG A 362 10.54 15.42 -7.80
C ARG A 362 9.07 15.37 -7.45
N GLU A 363 8.42 14.24 -7.74
CA GLU A 363 6.98 14.06 -7.53
C GLU A 363 6.63 14.01 -6.03
N LEU A 364 7.61 13.65 -5.19
CA LEU A 364 7.48 13.53 -3.75
C LEU A 364 7.92 14.77 -2.96
N SER A 365 8.38 15.81 -3.65
CA SER A 365 8.87 17.03 -3.01
C SER A 365 7.74 17.89 -2.43
N HIS A 366 8.08 18.64 -1.39
CA HIS A 366 7.19 19.59 -0.73
C HIS A 366 7.81 20.99 -0.67
N PRO A 367 7.01 22.03 -0.37
CA PRO A 367 7.52 23.38 -0.09
C PRO A 367 8.55 23.38 1.03
N GLU A 368 8.33 22.58 2.08
CA GLU A 368 9.38 22.29 3.06
C GLU A 368 10.45 21.39 2.44
N GLN A 369 11.69 21.89 2.31
CA GLN A 369 12.79 21.12 1.73
C GLN A 369 13.33 20.05 2.70
N GLY A 370 13.74 18.89 2.19
CA GLY A 370 14.33 17.82 2.99
C GLY A 370 13.33 17.03 3.83
N VAL A 371 12.03 17.12 3.53
CA VAL A 371 11.01 16.21 4.06
C VAL A 371 10.29 15.51 2.91
N TYR A 372 10.12 14.20 3.02
CA TYR A 372 9.48 13.37 2.01
C TYR A 372 8.48 12.41 2.65
N LEU A 373 7.30 12.26 2.04
CA LEU A 373 6.40 11.14 2.33
C LEU A 373 6.72 10.02 1.33
N VAL A 374 6.91 8.79 1.79
CA VAL A 374 7.28 7.66 0.92
C VAL A 374 6.44 6.41 1.19
N GLY A 375 6.51 5.47 0.27
CA GLY A 375 5.77 4.23 0.33
C GLY A 375 4.25 4.45 0.23
N MET A 376 3.48 3.57 0.86
CA MET A 376 2.02 3.69 0.90
C MET A 376 1.54 5.04 1.50
N LYS A 377 2.36 5.71 2.33
CA LYS A 377 2.04 7.03 2.87
C LYS A 377 1.89 8.08 1.77
N SER A 378 2.79 8.06 0.79
CA SER A 378 2.79 9.05 -0.30
C SER A 378 1.62 8.88 -1.25
N TYR A 379 1.02 7.69 -1.30
CA TYR A 379 -0.17 7.42 -2.10
C TYR A 379 -1.46 7.93 -1.46
N GLY A 380 -1.41 8.32 -0.18
CA GLY A 380 -2.56 8.80 0.57
C GLY A 380 -3.70 7.79 0.55
N ARG A 381 -4.72 8.05 -0.28
CA ARG A 381 -5.92 7.21 -0.45
C ARG A 381 -5.90 6.33 -1.71
N ALA A 382 -4.90 6.46 -2.57
CA ALA A 382 -4.77 5.63 -3.75
C ALA A 382 -4.35 4.19 -3.37
N PRO A 383 -5.02 3.14 -3.88
CA PRO A 383 -4.79 1.76 -3.45
C PRO A 383 -3.71 1.01 -4.26
N THR A 384 -3.07 1.65 -5.25
CA THR A 384 -2.28 0.99 -6.31
C THR A 384 -0.77 0.96 -6.04
N PHE A 385 -0.35 0.99 -4.78
CA PHE A 385 1.06 1.01 -4.41
C PHE A 385 1.73 -0.37 -4.52
N LEU A 386 2.99 -0.38 -4.97
CA LEU A 386 3.84 -1.56 -5.11
C LEU A 386 5.16 -1.36 -4.35
N ALA A 387 5.70 -2.43 -3.75
CA ALA A 387 6.96 -2.37 -3.00
C ALA A 387 8.13 -1.85 -3.86
N MET A 388 8.25 -2.35 -5.10
CA MET A 388 9.27 -1.89 -6.06
C MET A 388 9.17 -0.40 -6.38
N THR A 389 7.95 0.15 -6.45
CA THR A 389 7.78 1.60 -6.60
C THR A 389 8.35 2.33 -5.39
N GLY A 390 8.08 1.85 -4.17
CA GLY A 390 8.66 2.44 -2.97
C GLY A 390 10.19 2.35 -2.91
N TYR A 391 10.79 1.28 -3.41
CA TYR A 391 12.25 1.14 -3.51
C TYR A 391 12.85 2.17 -4.47
N GLU A 392 12.19 2.41 -5.60
CA GLU A 392 12.58 3.48 -6.53
C GLU A 392 12.44 4.88 -5.92
N GLN A 393 11.35 5.13 -5.18
CA GLN A 393 11.15 6.41 -4.48
C GLN A 393 12.33 6.72 -3.55
N VAL A 394 12.70 5.76 -2.69
CA VAL A 394 13.76 5.99 -1.68
C VAL A 394 15.15 6.04 -2.30
N ARG A 395 15.43 5.26 -3.35
CA ARG A 395 16.67 5.37 -4.14
C ARG A 395 16.83 6.79 -4.68
N SER A 396 15.80 7.30 -5.36
CA SER A 396 15.79 8.64 -5.96
C SER A 396 15.93 9.75 -4.91
N ILE A 397 15.17 9.67 -3.80
CA ILE A 397 15.23 10.64 -2.70
C ILE A 397 16.61 10.66 -2.05
N VAL A 398 17.18 9.50 -1.77
CA VAL A 398 18.48 9.42 -1.09
C VAL A 398 19.60 9.96 -2.00
N ALA A 399 19.55 9.72 -3.31
CA ALA A 399 20.46 10.35 -4.26
C ALA A 399 20.34 11.88 -4.23
N ALA A 400 19.12 12.42 -4.18
CA ALA A 400 18.91 13.87 -4.05
C ALA A 400 19.46 14.43 -2.72
N LEU A 401 19.26 13.72 -1.61
CA LEU A 401 19.80 14.10 -0.30
C LEU A 401 21.34 14.04 -0.22
N ALA A 402 21.95 13.16 -1.02
CA ALA A 402 23.40 13.08 -1.21
C ALA A 402 23.97 14.18 -2.14
N GLY A 403 23.10 14.95 -2.80
CA GLY A 403 23.49 15.97 -3.79
C GLY A 403 23.75 15.41 -5.20
N ASP A 404 23.45 14.13 -5.44
CA ASP A 404 23.54 13.49 -6.75
C ASP A 404 22.19 13.61 -7.49
N THR A 405 21.91 14.82 -7.98
CA THR A 405 20.67 15.11 -8.72
C THR A 405 20.57 14.32 -10.02
N GLU A 406 21.69 14.01 -10.66
CA GLU A 406 21.67 13.21 -11.90
C GLU A 406 21.14 11.80 -11.62
N SER A 407 21.63 11.14 -10.56
CA SER A 407 21.13 9.83 -10.15
C SER A 407 19.69 9.90 -9.63
N ALA A 408 19.34 10.97 -8.91
CA ALA A 408 18.00 11.18 -8.42
C ALA A 408 16.97 11.28 -9.56
N ASP A 409 17.35 11.90 -10.67
CA ASP A 409 16.48 12.14 -11.83
C ASP A 409 16.33 10.94 -12.78
N ARG A 410 17.22 9.94 -12.71
CA ARG A 410 17.06 8.71 -13.50
C ARG A 410 15.95 7.87 -12.92
N VAL A 411 15.11 7.30 -13.79
CA VAL A 411 14.20 6.21 -13.42
C VAL A 411 14.93 4.89 -13.64
N GLU A 412 15.14 4.13 -12.55
CA GLU A 412 15.85 2.84 -12.61
C GLU A 412 14.91 1.63 -12.44
N LEU A 413 13.64 1.89 -12.13
CA LEU A 413 12.61 0.86 -12.03
C LEU A 413 12.17 0.38 -13.43
N THR A 414 12.36 -0.92 -13.67
CA THR A 414 11.78 -1.60 -14.84
C THR A 414 10.60 -2.47 -14.37
N LEU A 415 9.39 -2.11 -14.76
CA LEU A 415 8.19 -2.94 -14.53
C LEU A 415 8.04 -3.94 -15.70
N PRO A 416 7.63 -5.19 -15.46
CA PRO A 416 7.25 -6.12 -16.53
C PRO A 416 6.11 -5.54 -17.38
N GLU A 417 6.09 -5.81 -18.69
CA GLU A 417 5.03 -5.32 -19.60
C GLU A 417 3.62 -5.81 -19.20
N THR A 418 3.52 -6.92 -18.46
CA THR A 418 2.27 -7.50 -17.94
C THR A 418 1.79 -6.83 -16.64
N GLY A 419 2.53 -5.87 -16.09
CA GLY A 419 2.34 -5.40 -14.72
C GLY A 419 2.90 -6.37 -13.67
N VAL A 420 3.00 -5.89 -12.43
CA VAL A 420 3.80 -6.51 -11.34
C VAL A 420 3.02 -7.46 -10.42
N CYS A 421 1.70 -7.62 -10.55
CA CYS A 421 0.99 -8.57 -9.67
C CYS A 421 0.97 -10.00 -10.23
N GLY A 422 2.11 -10.59 -10.58
CA GLY A 422 2.21 -11.93 -11.18
C GLY A 422 1.86 -13.12 -10.27
N GLY A 423 1.28 -12.86 -9.09
CA GLY A 423 1.22 -13.73 -7.91
C GLY A 423 0.77 -15.20 -8.02
N ALA A 424 0.96 -15.92 -6.91
CA ALA A 424 0.21 -17.12 -6.54
C ALA A 424 -1.09 -16.75 -5.80
N GLY A 425 -2.15 -17.54 -5.94
CA GLY A 425 -3.44 -17.34 -5.26
C GLY A 425 -3.39 -17.55 -3.74
N LEU A 426 -4.46 -18.12 -3.15
CA LEU A 426 -4.50 -18.47 -1.72
C LEU A 426 -3.39 -19.48 -1.35
N PHE A 427 -2.98 -19.50 -0.09
CA PHE A 427 -1.87 -20.34 0.41
C PHE A 427 -2.08 -21.83 0.11
N ASP A 428 -3.31 -22.32 0.22
CA ASP A 428 -3.68 -23.74 0.00
C ASP A 428 -4.23 -24.03 -1.41
N ALA A 429 -4.22 -23.04 -2.33
CA ALA A 429 -4.60 -23.29 -3.71
C ALA A 429 -3.47 -24.03 -4.44
N PRO A 430 -3.73 -25.08 -5.23
CA PRO A 430 -2.70 -25.74 -6.03
C PRO A 430 -2.04 -24.71 -6.95
N GLU A 431 -0.71 -24.71 -7.00
CA GLU A 431 0.04 -23.88 -7.95
C GLU A 431 -0.51 -24.14 -9.35
N ALA A 432 -1.06 -23.11 -9.99
CA ALA A 432 -1.47 -23.22 -11.37
C ALA A 432 -0.21 -23.58 -12.18
N GLU A 433 -0.18 -24.77 -12.77
CA GLU A 433 0.88 -25.16 -13.69
C GLU A 433 1.03 -24.04 -14.73
N GLN A 434 2.20 -23.41 -14.77
CA GLN A 434 2.59 -22.60 -15.91
C GLN A 434 2.67 -23.56 -17.09
N SER A 435 1.55 -23.69 -17.81
CA SER A 435 1.54 -24.42 -19.05
C SER A 435 2.47 -23.68 -20.01
N GLY A 436 3.65 -24.26 -20.24
CA GLY A 436 4.55 -23.88 -21.31
C GLY A 436 3.87 -24.13 -22.66
N GLY A 437 2.95 -23.26 -23.03
CA GLY A 437 2.27 -23.23 -24.33
C GLY A 437 3.14 -22.54 -25.38
N GLY A 438 4.37 -23.01 -25.56
CA GLY A 438 5.18 -22.68 -26.73
C GLY A 438 4.55 -23.30 -27.97
N CYS A 439 3.62 -22.61 -28.62
CA CYS A 439 3.17 -22.96 -29.96
C CYS A 439 3.75 -21.95 -30.95
N CYS A 440 4.84 -22.38 -31.60
CA CYS A 440 5.54 -21.65 -32.65
C CYS A 440 4.60 -21.29 -33.82
N ALA A 441 4.44 -19.99 -34.07
CA ALA A 441 4.44 -19.39 -35.40
C ALA A 441 4.63 -17.87 -35.26
N THR A 442 5.87 -17.42 -35.39
CA THR A 442 6.22 -16.00 -35.52
C THR A 442 5.61 -15.46 -36.82
N PRO A 443 4.76 -14.42 -36.81
CA PRO A 443 4.44 -13.71 -38.04
C PRO A 443 5.71 -12.98 -38.50
N GLU A 444 6.12 -13.19 -39.75
CA GLU A 444 7.22 -12.44 -40.34
C GLU A 444 6.93 -10.94 -40.27
N PRO A 445 7.86 -10.11 -39.76
CA PRO A 445 7.65 -8.67 -39.65
C PRO A 445 7.59 -8.04 -41.05
N GLN A 446 6.43 -7.50 -41.39
CA GLN A 446 6.24 -6.74 -42.61
C GLN A 446 6.95 -5.39 -42.48
N LEU A 447 8.06 -5.22 -43.20
CA LEU A 447 8.83 -3.98 -43.24
C LEU A 447 7.98 -2.85 -43.84
N VAL A 448 7.62 -1.87 -43.02
CA VAL A 448 7.01 -0.61 -43.48
C VAL A 448 8.14 0.29 -44.02
N GLN A 449 8.24 0.41 -45.34
CA GLN A 449 9.09 1.42 -45.97
C GLN A 449 8.42 2.80 -45.89
N LEU A 450 9.05 3.72 -45.15
CA LEU A 450 8.73 5.16 -45.20
C LEU A 450 9.59 5.81 -46.28
N GLY A 451 8.99 6.14 -47.43
CA GLY A 451 9.62 6.88 -48.51
C GLY A 451 8.61 7.28 -49.58
N ALA A 452 8.40 8.59 -49.75
CA ALA A 452 7.42 9.16 -50.67
C ALA A 452 7.86 9.07 -52.15
N ALA A 453 6.96 8.62 -53.01
CA ALA A 453 6.95 8.97 -54.44
C ALA A 453 5.50 9.02 -54.93
N ALA A 454 5.13 10.19 -55.46
CA ALA A 454 3.80 10.54 -55.95
C ALA A 454 3.55 9.99 -57.37
N ALA A 455 2.32 9.54 -57.63
CA ALA A 455 1.62 9.63 -58.93
C ALA A 455 0.12 9.25 -58.75
N PRO A 456 -0.77 9.48 -59.72
CA PRO A 456 -1.78 10.54 -59.68
C PRO A 456 -3.21 10.02 -59.43
N VAL A 457 -4.06 10.91 -58.94
CA VAL A 457 -5.50 10.66 -58.73
C VAL A 457 -6.24 10.82 -60.06
N THR A 458 -6.88 9.75 -60.53
CA THR A 458 -7.92 9.81 -61.56
C THR A 458 -9.27 10.16 -60.92
N VAL A 459 -9.92 11.15 -61.50
CA VAL A 459 -11.21 11.73 -61.12
C VAL A 459 -12.34 11.05 -61.91
N GLU A 460 -13.43 10.68 -61.22
CA GLU A 460 -14.81 10.56 -61.73
C GLU A 460 -15.70 10.52 -60.46
N ASP A 461 -16.24 11.62 -59.97
CA ASP A 461 -17.37 12.46 -60.45
C ASP A 461 -18.75 11.77 -60.35
N GLN A 462 -19.50 12.16 -59.30
CA GLN A 462 -20.91 12.58 -59.31
C GLN A 462 -21.37 12.77 -57.85
N ALA A 463 -21.46 14.01 -57.35
CA ALA A 463 -22.65 14.88 -57.37
C ALA A 463 -23.82 14.30 -56.53
N SER A 464 -24.43 14.97 -55.55
CA SER A 464 -24.64 16.40 -55.36
C SER A 464 -25.15 16.73 -53.94
N ALA A 465 -24.82 17.96 -53.48
CA ALA A 465 -25.56 18.91 -52.62
C ALA A 465 -26.28 18.42 -51.35
N GLY A 466 -26.17 19.01 -50.16
CA GLY A 466 -25.77 20.33 -49.64
C GLY A 466 -26.52 20.44 -48.28
N GLY A 467 -25.95 20.80 -47.14
CA GLY A 467 -25.35 22.08 -46.77
C GLY A 467 -26.31 22.85 -45.83
N CYS A 468 -25.94 23.06 -44.56
CA CYS A 468 -26.28 24.26 -43.78
C CYS A 468 -25.55 24.31 -42.43
N CYS A 469 -24.67 25.31 -42.30
CA CYS A 469 -24.27 25.92 -41.02
C CYS A 469 -25.13 27.18 -40.81
N GLY A 470 -25.37 27.52 -39.54
CA GLY A 470 -26.19 28.65 -39.13
C GLY A 470 -25.53 30.03 -39.23
N SER A 471 -26.36 31.01 -38.90
CA SER A 471 -25.98 32.28 -38.26
C SER A 471 -26.70 32.34 -36.92
#